data_AF-B8KMU5-F1
#
_entry.id   AF-B8KMU5-F1
#
_cell.length_a   1.000
_cell.length_b   1.000
_cell.length_c   1.000
_cell.angle_alpha   90.00
_cell.angle_beta   90.00
_cell.angle_gamma   90.00
#
_symmetry.space_group_name_H-M   'P 1'
#
loop_
_entity.id
_entity.type
_entity.pdbx_description
1 polymer ?
#
loop_
_entity_poly.entity_id
_entity_poly.type
_entity_poly.pdbx_seq_one_letter_code
_entity_poly.pdbx_strand_id
1 'polypeptide(L)'
;MFMQDDKTEDPSSPGLDLSAEIGEDGVKLKSSTPAVADDVLPDSLYLIPVPQRPFFPGQVQPVGMDPDEWAGTIKAVTETSNSVVGLAYVDPSQLNGGDPQPRDFPEIGCVVRLHRPPMMAENPGQFLAQGVRRFRIVRWLSDKPPYRVQVEYPRSQGDRDSDDVKAYSMAVLQAVKELLPLNPLYSEELRHYIANFNPNQPSLLADFSAALTTAKGDQLQEILETLPLQSRMQKVLTLLGKEREVAELRGKITEQVNEKVSDQQREFFLREQMKVIQKELGLSKDDRTSDAERFEARLESLILPDAVRERIDDELQKLSVLEPGSPEYGVTRNYLDWATQVPWGLSSEDNLDLKHAATVLDQDHDGLDDVKDRILEFLAVGSFKGEIAGSILLLVGPPGVGKTSIGRSVANALGREFYRFSLGGMRDEAEIKGHRRTYVGAMPGKFVQALKEVKVANPVIMLDEIDKIGASFRGDPASALLEVLDPEQNSEFLDHYLDLRVDLSKVLFICTANQLDTIPGPLLDRMETLRLSGYVAEEKLAIARNHLWPKQLERHGLSADQLKIMIPH
;
A
#
# COMPACT_ATOMS: atom_id res chain seq x y z
N MET A 1 37.30 36.12 35.76
CA MET A 1 38.76 36.05 35.55
C MET A 1 38.98 36.15 34.04
N PHE A 2 39.39 37.34 33.56
CA PHE A 2 40.02 37.72 32.26
C PHE A 2 39.36 37.19 30.95
N MET A 3 39.16 37.90 29.84
CA MET A 3 39.64 39.16 29.20
C MET A 3 38.67 39.43 28.01
N GLN A 4 38.12 40.62 27.72
CA GLN A 4 38.68 41.79 27.00
C GLN A 4 39.49 41.43 25.74
N ASP A 5 38.96 41.65 24.54
CA ASP A 5 38.97 42.88 23.71
C ASP A 5 40.04 42.76 22.60
N ASP A 6 39.65 43.00 21.34
CA ASP A 6 40.06 44.16 20.53
C ASP A 6 40.34 43.86 19.04
N LYS A 7 39.72 44.70 18.18
CA LYS A 7 40.17 45.22 16.85
C LYS A 7 40.33 44.24 15.66
N THR A 8 40.03 44.60 14.40
CA THR A 8 40.04 45.90 13.68
C THR A 8 39.35 45.76 12.31
N GLU A 9 38.69 46.86 11.89
CA GLU A 9 38.66 47.47 10.53
C GLU A 9 37.69 47.00 9.40
N ASP A 10 36.90 48.01 8.99
CA ASP A 10 35.97 48.28 7.85
C ASP A 10 36.76 48.44 6.50
N PRO A 11 36.21 48.80 5.31
CA PRO A 11 34.82 49.11 4.92
C PRO A 11 34.34 48.61 3.53
N SER A 12 33.02 48.62 3.29
CA SER A 12 32.35 49.37 2.19
C SER A 12 30.96 48.85 1.82
N SER A 13 29.94 49.58 2.26
CA SER A 13 28.62 49.63 1.61
C SER A 13 27.95 50.96 1.98
N PRO A 14 27.52 51.79 1.02
CA PRO A 14 26.71 52.96 1.32
C PRO A 14 25.23 52.67 1.05
N GLY A 15 24.41 52.87 2.08
CA GLY A 15 23.00 53.21 1.95
C GLY A 15 22.80 54.70 2.29
N LEU A 16 21.77 55.30 1.69
CA LEU A 16 21.03 56.53 2.07
C LEU A 16 19.86 56.62 1.06
N ASP A 17 18.61 56.38 1.44
CA ASP A 17 17.66 57.20 2.21
C ASP A 17 17.20 58.46 1.46
N LEU A 18 15.88 58.70 1.42
CA LEU A 18 15.25 60.01 1.18
C LEU A 18 13.72 59.95 1.42
N SER A 19 13.32 60.74 2.42
CA SER A 19 11.98 61.12 2.85
C SER A 19 11.32 62.17 1.94
N ALA A 20 9.99 62.34 2.02
CA ALA A 20 9.28 63.50 1.49
C ALA A 20 8.01 63.84 2.31
N GLU A 21 7.76 65.14 2.38
CA GLU A 21 6.97 65.93 3.34
C GLU A 21 5.45 65.95 3.12
N ILE A 22 4.72 66.39 4.15
CA ILE A 22 3.27 66.70 4.14
C ILE A 22 3.08 68.21 3.90
N GLY A 23 2.13 68.58 3.03
CA GLY A 23 1.67 69.96 2.78
C GLY A 23 0.18 70.02 2.39
N GLU A 24 -0.45 71.16 2.68
CA GLU A 24 -1.88 71.44 2.97
C GLU A 24 -2.92 71.37 1.82
N ASP A 25 -4.19 71.39 2.28
CA ASP A 25 -5.51 71.44 1.62
C ASP A 25 -5.68 72.13 0.25
N GLY A 26 -6.53 71.51 -0.60
CA GLY A 26 -7.12 72.15 -1.80
C GLY A 26 -8.08 71.23 -2.58
N VAL A 27 -9.37 71.56 -2.55
CA VAL A 27 -10.51 70.76 -3.04
C VAL A 27 -10.67 70.71 -4.58
N LYS A 28 -10.86 69.48 -5.11
CA LYS A 28 -11.58 69.00 -6.33
C LYS A 28 -11.23 69.56 -7.73
N LEU A 29 -10.84 68.63 -8.62
CA LEU A 29 -11.42 68.51 -9.97
C LEU A 29 -11.57 67.05 -10.39
N LYS A 30 -12.75 66.72 -10.92
CA LYS A 30 -13.20 65.39 -11.38
C LYS A 30 -12.23 64.81 -12.42
N SER A 31 -11.64 63.65 -12.12
CA SER A 31 -11.03 62.79 -13.12
C SER A 31 -11.97 61.63 -13.45
N SER A 32 -12.35 61.57 -14.72
CA SER A 32 -12.94 60.42 -15.39
C SER A 32 -12.12 59.16 -15.05
N THR A 33 -12.77 58.20 -14.40
CA THR A 33 -12.19 56.88 -14.15
C THR A 33 -11.79 56.27 -15.49
N PRO A 34 -10.52 55.92 -15.72
CA PRO A 34 -10.13 55.15 -16.89
C PRO A 34 -10.76 53.76 -16.79
N ALA A 35 -11.38 53.30 -17.86
CA ALA A 35 -11.83 51.92 -17.98
C ALA A 35 -10.64 50.97 -17.72
N VAL A 36 -10.81 49.98 -16.84
CA VAL A 36 -9.80 48.96 -16.57
C VAL A 36 -9.60 48.16 -17.85
N ALA A 37 -8.36 48.11 -18.35
CA ALA A 37 -7.98 47.46 -19.59
C ALA A 37 -8.25 45.95 -19.53
N ASP A 38 -9.17 45.46 -20.37
CA ASP A 38 -9.17 44.06 -20.80
C ASP A 38 -7.86 43.81 -21.58
N ASP A 39 -6.97 42.98 -21.05
CA ASP A 39 -5.80 42.48 -21.80
C ASP A 39 -6.30 41.78 -23.08
N VAL A 40 -5.93 42.31 -24.25
CA VAL A 40 -6.34 41.75 -25.55
C VAL A 40 -5.69 40.38 -25.74
N LEU A 41 -6.46 39.32 -25.52
CA LEU A 41 -6.03 37.94 -25.78
C LEU A 41 -6.00 37.66 -27.29
N PRO A 42 -5.00 36.88 -27.78
CA PRO A 42 -4.85 36.59 -29.20
C PRO A 42 -5.96 35.68 -29.72
N ASP A 43 -6.31 35.80 -31.00
CA ASP A 43 -7.30 34.94 -31.67
C ASP A 43 -6.74 33.57 -32.09
N SER A 44 -5.42 33.38 -31.99
CA SER A 44 -4.76 32.10 -32.17
C SER A 44 -3.89 31.74 -30.97
N LEU A 45 -3.95 30.47 -30.56
CA LEU A 45 -3.22 29.93 -29.42
C LEU A 45 -2.46 28.67 -29.79
N TYR A 46 -1.32 28.48 -29.13
CA TYR A 46 -0.71 27.17 -29.01
C TYR A 46 -1.45 26.35 -27.96
N LEU A 47 -1.69 25.06 -28.23
CA LEU A 47 -2.35 24.15 -27.30
C LEU A 47 -1.36 23.17 -26.69
N ILE A 48 -1.55 22.91 -25.40
CA ILE A 48 -0.88 21.82 -24.67
C ILE A 48 -1.95 20.95 -24.00
N PRO A 49 -1.96 19.63 -24.27
CA PRO A 49 -2.83 18.70 -23.57
C PRO A 49 -2.38 18.55 -22.11
N VAL A 50 -3.32 18.55 -21.17
CA VAL A 50 -3.03 18.27 -19.76
C VAL A 50 -3.66 16.94 -19.33
N PRO A 51 -2.86 15.99 -18.79
CA PRO A 51 -3.31 14.61 -18.59
C PRO A 51 -4.16 14.39 -17.34
N GLN A 52 -4.06 15.28 -16.34
CA GLN A 52 -4.62 15.05 -15.01
C GLN A 52 -6.00 15.67 -14.85
N ARG A 53 -6.10 16.99 -15.01
CA ARG A 53 -7.31 17.78 -14.75
C ARG A 53 -7.35 19.04 -15.61
N PRO A 54 -8.53 19.53 -15.98
CA PRO A 54 -8.66 20.81 -16.65
C PRO A 54 -8.24 21.98 -15.74
N PHE A 55 -7.73 23.04 -16.36
CA PHE A 55 -7.42 24.30 -15.69
C PHE A 55 -8.65 25.21 -15.65
N PHE A 56 -8.81 25.97 -14.57
CA PHE A 56 -9.91 26.93 -14.43
C PHE A 56 -9.43 28.38 -14.46
N PRO A 57 -10.25 29.33 -14.95
CA PRO A 57 -9.98 30.76 -14.81
C PRO A 57 -9.78 31.17 -13.35
N GLY A 58 -8.79 32.03 -13.08
CA GLY A 58 -8.45 32.48 -11.73
C GLY A 58 -7.57 31.52 -10.91
N GLN A 59 -7.34 30.29 -11.40
CA GLN A 59 -6.47 29.32 -10.74
C GLN A 59 -4.99 29.62 -10.98
N VAL A 60 -4.16 29.53 -9.94
CA VAL A 60 -2.70 29.62 -10.04
C VAL A 60 -2.08 28.38 -9.43
N GLN A 61 -1.36 27.58 -10.22
CA GLN A 61 -0.66 26.39 -9.72
C GLN A 61 0.60 26.07 -10.52
N PRO A 62 1.60 25.41 -9.90
CA PRO A 62 2.74 24.86 -10.61
C PRO A 62 2.28 23.79 -11.61
N VAL A 63 2.81 23.83 -12.82
CA VAL A 63 2.59 22.83 -13.86
C VAL A 63 3.95 22.30 -14.30
N GLY A 64 4.12 20.99 -14.18
CA GLY A 64 5.23 20.26 -14.79
C GLY A 64 4.87 19.94 -16.23
N MET A 65 5.72 20.34 -17.17
CA MET A 65 5.65 19.94 -18.58
C MET A 65 6.94 19.22 -18.92
N ASP A 66 6.84 18.12 -19.66
CA ASP A 66 8.03 17.45 -20.18
C ASP A 66 8.75 18.40 -21.15
N PRO A 67 9.99 18.82 -20.83
CA PRO A 67 10.74 19.73 -21.69
C PRO A 67 11.05 19.12 -23.05
N ASP A 68 11.26 17.80 -23.13
CA ASP A 68 11.67 17.14 -24.37
C ASP A 68 10.49 16.99 -25.33
N GLU A 69 9.29 16.77 -24.81
CA GLU A 69 8.05 16.63 -25.59
C GLU A 69 7.50 17.99 -26.07
N TRP A 70 7.53 19.02 -25.20
CA TRP A 70 6.85 20.30 -25.46
C TRP A 70 7.78 21.49 -25.67
N ALA A 71 9.11 21.30 -25.76
CA ALA A 71 10.09 22.37 -26.00
C ALA A 71 9.73 23.29 -27.17
N GLY A 72 9.27 22.72 -28.29
CA GLY A 72 8.89 23.49 -29.48
C GLY A 72 7.72 24.43 -29.22
N THR A 73 6.70 23.96 -28.49
CA THR A 73 5.53 24.76 -28.11
C THR A 73 5.90 25.83 -27.10
N ILE A 74 6.68 25.49 -26.07
CA ILE A 74 7.11 26.42 -25.02
C ILE A 74 7.95 27.54 -25.61
N LYS A 75 8.92 27.21 -26.47
CA LYS A 75 9.77 28.20 -27.15
C LYS A 75 8.94 29.17 -27.98
N ALA A 76 8.00 28.67 -28.78
CA ALA A 76 7.12 29.48 -29.61
C ALA A 76 6.19 30.39 -28.78
N VAL A 77 5.74 29.93 -27.61
CA VAL A 77 4.95 30.74 -26.66
C VAL A 77 5.80 31.84 -26.02
N THR A 78 7.05 31.54 -25.63
CA THR A 78 7.96 32.53 -25.03
C THR A 78 8.45 33.60 -26.00
N GLU A 79 8.48 33.31 -27.30
CA GLU A 79 8.81 34.28 -28.36
C GLU A 79 7.64 35.22 -28.70
N THR A 80 6.42 34.91 -28.23
CA THR A 80 5.22 35.72 -28.45
C THR A 80 5.04 36.73 -27.30
N SER A 81 4.71 37.99 -27.61
CA SER A 81 4.63 39.10 -26.64
C SER A 81 3.69 38.89 -25.45
N ASN A 82 2.73 37.96 -25.56
CA ASN A 82 1.66 37.79 -24.57
C ASN A 82 1.90 36.62 -23.59
N SER A 83 2.89 35.74 -23.83
CA SER A 83 3.23 34.58 -22.98
C SER A 83 2.03 33.75 -22.51
N VAL A 84 1.03 33.57 -23.38
CA VAL A 84 -0.19 32.79 -23.12
C VAL A 84 -0.21 31.49 -23.92
N VAL A 85 -0.75 30.44 -23.32
CA VAL A 85 -0.96 29.12 -23.92
C VAL A 85 -2.38 28.64 -23.62
N GLY A 86 -2.97 27.86 -24.51
CA GLY A 86 -4.22 27.16 -24.22
C GLY A 86 -3.94 25.80 -23.59
N LEU A 87 -4.53 25.53 -22.43
CA LEU A 87 -4.53 24.20 -21.82
C LEU A 87 -5.89 23.54 -22.03
N ALA A 88 -5.87 22.29 -22.45
CA ALA A 88 -7.07 21.47 -22.67
C ALA A 88 -6.86 20.10 -22.04
N TYR A 89 -7.86 19.62 -21.30
CA TYR A 89 -7.80 18.32 -20.64
C TYR A 89 -7.95 17.20 -21.67
N VAL A 90 -7.02 16.24 -21.65
CA VAL A 90 -7.07 15.02 -22.47
C VAL A 90 -6.78 13.85 -21.55
N ASP A 91 -7.67 12.87 -21.50
CA ASP A 91 -7.49 11.67 -20.68
C ASP A 91 -6.48 10.71 -21.35
N PRO A 92 -5.31 10.45 -20.73
CA PRO A 92 -4.30 9.57 -21.30
C PRO A 92 -4.78 8.13 -21.50
N SER A 93 -5.78 7.67 -20.74
CA SER A 93 -6.31 6.32 -20.89
C SER A 93 -7.08 6.12 -22.21
N GLN A 94 -7.49 7.22 -22.85
CA GLN A 94 -8.16 7.23 -24.15
C GLN A 94 -7.15 7.31 -25.30
N LEU A 95 -5.88 7.59 -25.00
CA LEU A 95 -4.80 7.62 -25.97
C LEU A 95 -4.17 6.22 -26.06
N ASN A 96 -4.27 5.58 -27.23
CA ASN A 96 -3.63 4.29 -27.52
C ASN A 96 -2.11 4.41 -27.71
N GLY A 97 -1.41 5.11 -26.80
CA GLY A 97 0.05 5.26 -26.79
C GLY A 97 0.65 6.16 -27.89
N GLY A 98 -0.15 7.03 -28.52
CA GLY A 98 0.29 8.01 -29.53
C GLY A 98 -0.15 9.44 -29.22
N ASP A 99 0.35 10.40 -30.00
CA ASP A 99 0.08 11.83 -29.82
C ASP A 99 -1.43 12.16 -29.93
N PRO A 100 -1.98 13.04 -29.06
CA PRO A 100 -3.39 13.43 -29.08
C PRO A 100 -3.84 13.97 -30.44
N GLN A 101 -4.90 13.41 -31.00
CA GLN A 101 -5.47 13.91 -32.26
C GLN A 101 -6.51 14.99 -31.96
N PRO A 102 -6.84 15.88 -32.92
CA PRO A 102 -7.84 16.94 -32.75
C PRO A 102 -9.19 16.50 -32.15
N ARG A 103 -9.61 15.26 -32.39
CA ARG A 103 -10.85 14.66 -31.87
C ARG A 103 -10.81 14.32 -30.37
N ASP A 104 -9.61 14.17 -29.82
CA ASP A 104 -9.37 13.80 -28.42
C ASP A 104 -9.37 15.05 -27.51
N PHE A 105 -9.37 16.25 -28.12
CA PHE A 105 -9.45 17.52 -27.40
C PHE A 105 -10.90 17.96 -27.19
N PRO A 106 -11.26 18.42 -25.98
CA PRO A 106 -12.55 19.05 -25.75
C PRO A 106 -12.67 20.39 -26.48
N GLU A 107 -13.91 20.80 -26.76
CA GLU A 107 -14.17 22.06 -27.47
C GLU A 107 -13.78 23.31 -26.65
N ILE A 108 -13.81 23.21 -25.32
CA ILE A 108 -13.51 24.32 -24.40
C ILE A 108 -12.30 23.97 -23.53
N GLY A 109 -11.36 24.91 -23.47
CA GLY A 109 -10.20 24.86 -22.58
C GLY A 109 -10.02 26.17 -21.81
N CYS A 110 -8.88 26.30 -21.14
CA CYS A 110 -8.52 27.50 -20.39
C CYS A 110 -7.21 28.11 -20.93
N VAL A 111 -7.24 29.41 -21.22
CA VAL A 111 -6.04 30.18 -21.53
C VAL A 111 -5.30 30.44 -20.24
N VAL A 112 -4.02 30.12 -20.26
CA VAL A 112 -3.12 30.21 -19.13
C VAL A 112 -1.97 31.12 -19.49
N ARG A 113 -1.61 32.01 -18.57
CA ARG A 113 -0.38 32.78 -18.65
C ARG A 113 0.72 32.01 -17.93
N LEU A 114 1.85 31.82 -18.60
CA LEU A 114 3.00 31.12 -18.04
C LEU A 114 3.95 32.13 -17.38
N HIS A 115 4.22 31.92 -16.10
CA HIS A 115 5.21 32.67 -15.33
C HIS A 115 6.36 31.73 -14.97
N ARG A 116 7.60 32.22 -15.07
CA ARG A 116 8.80 31.46 -14.68
C ARG A 116 9.49 32.18 -13.51
N PRO A 117 9.19 31.82 -12.25
CA PRO A 117 9.82 32.46 -11.11
C PRO A 117 11.33 32.16 -11.09
N PRO A 118 12.18 33.10 -10.66
CA PRO A 118 13.64 32.90 -10.62
C PRO A 118 14.08 31.72 -9.75
N MET A 119 13.31 31.36 -8.71
CA MET A 119 13.57 30.20 -7.86
C MET A 119 13.35 28.84 -8.55
N MET A 120 12.61 28.81 -9.67
CA MET A 120 12.35 27.61 -10.48
C MET A 120 13.18 27.60 -11.78
N ALA A 121 14.16 28.50 -11.91
CA ALA A 121 15.00 28.62 -13.09
C ALA A 121 15.93 27.40 -13.32
N GLU A 122 16.30 26.68 -12.24
CA GLU A 122 17.19 25.52 -12.29
C GLU A 122 16.54 24.26 -12.89
N ASN A 123 15.21 24.20 -12.98
CA ASN A 123 14.50 23.04 -13.51
C ASN A 123 13.67 23.41 -14.76
N PRO A 124 14.13 23.07 -15.98
CA PRO A 124 13.58 23.61 -17.23
C PRO A 124 12.13 23.23 -17.55
N GLY A 125 11.54 22.27 -16.84
CA GLY A 125 10.17 21.78 -17.05
C GLY A 125 9.10 22.29 -16.07
N GLN A 126 9.44 23.18 -15.12
CA GLN A 126 8.46 23.69 -14.15
C GLN A 126 8.07 25.15 -14.42
N PHE A 127 6.77 25.39 -14.58
CA PHE A 127 6.19 26.72 -14.79
C PHE A 127 5.08 27.00 -13.79
N LEU A 128 4.89 28.27 -13.43
CA LEU A 128 3.71 28.71 -12.70
C LEU A 128 2.65 29.14 -13.71
N ALA A 129 1.54 28.41 -13.76
CA ALA A 129 0.46 28.64 -14.70
C ALA A 129 -0.69 29.40 -14.01
N GLN A 130 -1.08 30.54 -14.59
CA GLN A 130 -2.25 31.33 -14.14
C GLN A 130 -3.37 31.25 -15.16
N GLY A 131 -4.50 30.64 -14.80
CA GLY A 131 -5.72 30.61 -15.62
C GLY A 131 -6.33 31.99 -15.78
N VAL A 132 -6.52 32.42 -17.02
CA VAL A 132 -7.04 33.74 -17.39
C VAL A 132 -8.51 33.66 -17.77
N ARG A 133 -8.84 32.87 -18.79
CA ARG A 133 -10.20 32.81 -19.34
C ARG A 133 -10.45 31.51 -20.11
N ARG A 134 -11.71 31.10 -20.21
CA ARG A 134 -12.12 30.02 -21.11
C ARG A 134 -11.92 30.42 -22.57
N PHE A 135 -11.53 29.46 -23.40
CA PHE A 135 -11.57 29.60 -24.85
C PHE A 135 -12.37 28.45 -25.46
N ARG A 136 -12.95 28.68 -26.64
CA ARG A 136 -13.52 27.63 -27.48
C ARG A 136 -12.68 27.50 -28.74
N ILE A 137 -12.36 26.26 -29.13
CA ILE A 137 -11.66 25.96 -30.38
C ILE A 137 -12.63 26.19 -31.55
N VAL A 138 -12.29 27.11 -32.44
CA VAL A 138 -13.08 27.39 -33.66
C VAL A 138 -12.53 26.58 -34.83
N ARG A 139 -11.20 26.53 -34.95
CA ARG A 139 -10.52 25.86 -36.07
C ARG A 139 -9.10 25.44 -35.70
N TRP A 140 -8.66 24.30 -36.22
CA TRP A 140 -7.27 23.85 -36.16
C TRP A 140 -6.43 24.50 -37.26
N LEU A 141 -5.32 25.11 -36.86
CA LEU A 141 -4.30 25.72 -37.74
C LEU A 141 -3.10 24.77 -37.92
N SER A 142 -2.80 23.95 -36.91
CA SER A 142 -1.85 22.84 -36.95
C SER A 142 -2.41 21.67 -36.14
N ASP A 143 -2.53 20.51 -36.78
CA ASP A 143 -3.03 19.24 -36.21
C ASP A 143 -1.92 18.33 -35.66
N LYS A 144 -0.68 18.82 -35.63
CA LYS A 144 0.50 18.15 -35.05
C LYS A 144 1.23 19.08 -34.07
N PRO A 145 1.97 18.53 -33.08
CA PRO A 145 2.82 19.33 -32.20
C PRO A 145 3.84 20.17 -33.00
N PRO A 146 4.01 21.47 -32.68
CA PRO A 146 3.23 22.26 -31.75
C PRO A 146 1.80 22.52 -32.27
N TYR A 147 0.79 22.09 -31.50
CA TYR A 147 -0.62 22.29 -31.87
C TYR A 147 -0.96 23.77 -31.90
N ARG A 148 -1.70 24.19 -32.93
CA ARG A 148 -2.11 25.59 -33.07
C ARG A 148 -3.56 25.65 -33.48
N VAL A 149 -4.33 26.51 -32.83
CA VAL A 149 -5.77 26.68 -33.06
C VAL A 149 -6.15 28.14 -33.13
N GLN A 150 -7.19 28.43 -33.89
CA GLN A 150 -7.95 29.65 -33.79
C GLN A 150 -9.04 29.47 -32.74
N VAL A 151 -9.15 30.45 -31.84
CA VAL A 151 -10.05 30.38 -30.70
C VAL A 151 -10.98 31.57 -30.64
N GLU A 152 -12.12 31.36 -30.00
CA GLU A 152 -12.97 32.44 -29.53
C GLU A 152 -13.09 32.39 -28.01
N TYR A 153 -13.48 33.53 -27.43
CA TYR A 153 -13.60 33.65 -25.99
C TYR A 153 -15.07 33.80 -25.61
N PRO A 154 -15.73 32.71 -25.21
CA PRO A 154 -17.13 32.78 -24.84
C PRO A 154 -17.31 33.72 -23.66
N ARG A 155 -18.23 34.67 -23.81
CA ARG A 155 -18.68 35.49 -22.68
C ARG A 155 -19.58 34.63 -21.79
N SER A 156 -19.43 34.75 -20.47
CA SER A 156 -20.33 34.13 -19.52
C SER A 156 -21.76 34.60 -19.79
N GLN A 157 -22.64 33.68 -20.18
CA GLN A 157 -24.07 33.98 -20.31
C GLN A 157 -24.67 33.93 -18.91
N GLY A 158 -25.12 35.08 -18.39
CA GLY A 158 -25.79 35.16 -17.09
C GLY A 158 -25.15 36.08 -16.04
N ASP A 159 -24.16 36.92 -16.40
CA ASP A 159 -23.58 37.95 -15.50
C ASP A 159 -24.57 39.08 -15.11
N ARG A 160 -25.88 38.90 -15.34
CA ARG A 160 -26.90 39.84 -14.88
C ARG A 160 -27.22 39.52 -13.43
N ASP A 161 -27.19 40.54 -12.58
CA ASP A 161 -27.67 40.56 -11.20
C ASP A 161 -29.11 39.99 -11.08
N SER A 162 -29.24 38.66 -11.12
CA SER A 162 -30.47 37.94 -10.79
C SER A 162 -30.39 37.51 -9.34
N ASP A 163 -31.48 37.66 -8.60
CA ASP A 163 -31.58 37.21 -7.20
C ASP A 163 -31.24 35.72 -7.06
N ASP A 164 -31.54 34.92 -8.09
CA ASP A 164 -31.18 33.50 -8.15
C ASP A 164 -29.67 33.28 -8.17
N VAL A 165 -28.91 34.06 -8.97
CA VAL A 165 -27.45 33.94 -9.06
C VAL A 165 -26.80 34.29 -7.73
N LYS A 166 -27.34 35.28 -7.00
CA LYS A 166 -26.89 35.63 -5.65
C LYS A 166 -27.15 34.50 -4.66
N ALA A 167 -28.34 33.90 -4.69
CA ALA A 167 -28.69 32.77 -3.83
C ALA A 167 -27.77 31.57 -4.05
N TYR A 168 -27.53 31.18 -5.31
CA TYR A 168 -26.58 30.10 -5.64
C TYR A 168 -25.15 30.45 -5.22
N SER A 169 -24.71 31.70 -5.38
CA SER A 169 -23.38 32.13 -4.96
C SER A 169 -23.20 32.02 -3.45
N MET A 170 -24.21 32.40 -2.66
CA MET A 170 -24.20 32.21 -1.21
C MET A 170 -24.16 30.73 -0.83
N ALA A 171 -24.94 29.88 -1.51
CA ALA A 171 -24.92 28.44 -1.27
C ALA A 171 -23.55 27.82 -1.56
N VAL A 172 -22.91 28.19 -2.68
CA VAL A 172 -21.57 27.71 -3.03
C VAL A 172 -20.55 28.16 -1.99
N LEU A 173 -20.59 29.44 -1.60
CA LEU A 173 -19.68 30.00 -0.60
C LEU A 173 -19.84 29.32 0.76
N GLN A 174 -21.08 29.01 1.16
CA GLN A 174 -21.37 28.27 2.39
C GLN A 174 -20.83 26.83 2.32
N ALA A 175 -21.07 26.11 1.21
CA ALA A 175 -20.57 24.74 1.03
C ALA A 175 -19.03 24.68 1.08
N VAL A 176 -18.34 25.66 0.48
CA VAL A 176 -16.88 25.76 0.56
C VAL A 176 -16.42 26.05 2.00
N LYS A 177 -17.09 26.96 2.73
CA LYS A 177 -16.78 27.25 4.14
C LYS A 177 -16.92 26.03 5.06
N GLU A 178 -17.87 25.16 4.78
CA GLU A 178 -18.06 23.90 5.53
C GLU A 178 -17.00 22.86 5.23
N LEU A 179 -16.41 22.87 4.04
CA LEU A 179 -15.34 21.96 3.64
C LEU A 179 -13.96 22.33 4.21
N LEU A 180 -13.68 23.63 4.37
CA LEU A 180 -12.37 24.11 4.81
C LEU A 180 -11.88 23.54 6.16
N PRO A 181 -12.70 23.39 7.21
CA PRO A 181 -12.28 22.79 8.48
C PRO A 181 -12.03 21.27 8.40
N LEU A 182 -12.67 20.59 7.45
CA LEU A 182 -12.68 19.13 7.35
C LEU A 182 -11.45 18.57 6.64
N ASN A 183 -10.67 19.40 5.95
CA ASN A 183 -9.48 18.97 5.22
C ASN A 183 -8.24 19.80 5.64
N PRO A 184 -7.26 19.18 6.33
CA PRO A 184 -6.05 19.86 6.80
C PRO A 184 -5.15 20.41 5.68
N LEU A 185 -5.36 19.98 4.43
CA LEU A 185 -4.55 20.39 3.28
C LEU A 185 -4.87 21.82 2.80
N TYR A 186 -5.93 22.45 3.31
CA TYR A 186 -6.27 23.83 2.96
C TYR A 186 -5.53 24.83 3.85
N SER A 187 -4.73 25.70 3.21
CA SER A 187 -3.90 26.68 3.90
C SER A 187 -4.73 27.85 4.47
N GLU A 188 -4.16 28.60 5.43
CA GLU A 188 -4.83 29.78 6.00
C GLU A 188 -5.09 30.87 4.94
N GLU A 189 -4.22 30.97 3.93
CA GLU A 189 -4.37 31.90 2.81
C GLU A 189 -5.64 31.63 2.00
N LEU A 190 -6.01 30.35 1.83
CA LEU A 190 -7.23 29.95 1.13
C LEU A 190 -8.48 30.34 1.94
N ARG A 191 -8.42 30.20 3.27
CA ARG A 191 -9.49 30.64 4.19
C ARG A 191 -9.68 32.15 4.12
N HIS A 192 -8.58 32.92 4.09
CA HIS A 192 -8.64 34.37 3.93
C HIS A 192 -9.19 34.81 2.57
N TYR A 193 -8.83 34.11 1.47
CA TYR A 193 -9.37 34.39 0.14
C TYR A 193 -10.89 34.17 0.07
N ILE A 194 -11.41 33.08 0.65
CA ILE A 194 -12.85 32.78 0.69
C ILE A 194 -13.60 33.74 1.62
N ALA A 195 -13.00 34.13 2.75
CA ALA A 195 -13.59 35.08 3.69
C ALA A 195 -13.77 36.48 3.08
N ASN A 196 -12.86 36.89 2.20
CA ASN A 196 -12.84 38.19 1.54
C ASN A 196 -13.32 38.13 0.08
N PHE A 197 -13.96 37.04 -0.34
CA PHE A 197 -14.40 36.87 -1.72
C PHE A 197 -15.39 37.96 -2.12
N ASN A 198 -15.18 38.57 -3.28
CA ASN A 198 -16.05 39.63 -3.79
C ASN A 198 -17.35 39.01 -4.39
N PRO A 199 -18.53 39.26 -3.81
CA PRO A 199 -19.79 38.69 -4.30
C PRO A 199 -20.15 39.08 -5.74
N ASN A 200 -19.50 40.10 -6.29
CA ASN A 200 -19.73 40.60 -7.64
C ASN A 200 -19.02 39.79 -8.74
N GLN A 201 -18.34 38.68 -8.40
CA GLN A 201 -17.67 37.80 -9.37
C GLN A 201 -18.11 36.31 -9.25
N PRO A 202 -19.43 36.02 -9.35
CA PRO A 202 -19.97 34.68 -9.12
C PRO A 202 -19.43 33.62 -10.10
N SER A 203 -19.04 34.03 -11.31
CA SER A 203 -18.40 33.16 -12.29
C SER A 203 -17.08 32.57 -11.80
N LEU A 204 -16.22 33.38 -11.17
CA LEU A 204 -14.93 32.92 -10.63
C LEU A 204 -15.13 32.06 -9.39
N LEU A 205 -16.15 32.35 -8.56
CA LEU A 205 -16.48 31.52 -7.41
C LEU A 205 -16.81 30.09 -7.82
N ALA A 206 -17.63 29.92 -8.85
CA ALA A 206 -18.00 28.59 -9.36
C ALA A 206 -16.77 27.81 -9.86
N ASP A 207 -15.87 28.49 -10.57
CA ASP A 207 -14.69 27.90 -11.17
C ASP A 207 -13.67 27.48 -10.12
N PHE A 208 -13.40 28.38 -9.17
CA PHE A 208 -12.55 28.12 -8.02
C PHE A 208 -13.09 26.97 -7.17
N SER A 209 -14.40 26.97 -6.89
CA SER A 209 -15.03 25.94 -6.07
C SER A 209 -14.98 24.56 -6.72
N ALA A 210 -15.10 24.48 -8.06
CA ALA A 210 -14.88 23.23 -8.79
C ALA A 210 -13.45 22.71 -8.62
N ALA A 211 -12.46 23.60 -8.73
CA ALA A 211 -11.04 23.27 -8.60
C ALA A 211 -10.65 22.79 -7.18
N LEU A 212 -11.43 23.13 -6.15
CA LEU A 212 -11.21 22.65 -4.77
C LEU A 212 -11.62 21.19 -4.55
N THR A 213 -12.42 20.61 -5.46
CA THR A 213 -12.93 19.24 -5.31
C THR A 213 -11.94 18.20 -5.82
N THR A 214 -12.05 16.97 -5.31
CA THR A 214 -11.26 15.82 -5.76
C THR A 214 -11.89 15.07 -6.94
N ALA A 215 -12.92 15.65 -7.59
CA ALA A 215 -13.63 15.06 -8.71
C ALA A 215 -12.73 14.64 -9.89
N LYS A 216 -13.22 13.70 -10.71
CA LYS A 216 -12.51 13.20 -11.89
C LYS A 216 -12.41 14.28 -12.98
N GLY A 217 -11.38 14.18 -13.83
CA GLY A 217 -11.12 15.14 -14.91
C GLY A 217 -12.33 15.38 -15.81
N ASP A 218 -13.04 14.33 -16.23
CA ASP A 218 -14.25 14.43 -17.06
C ASP A 218 -15.35 15.28 -16.43
N GLN A 219 -15.58 15.13 -15.12
CA GLN A 219 -16.62 15.88 -14.40
C GLN A 219 -16.25 17.35 -14.26
N LEU A 220 -14.96 17.64 -14.09
CA LEU A 220 -14.45 19.01 -14.06
C LEU A 220 -14.49 19.64 -15.45
N GLN A 221 -14.23 18.87 -16.50
CA GLN A 221 -14.32 19.32 -17.89
C GLN A 221 -15.77 19.69 -18.24
N GLU A 222 -16.75 18.90 -17.79
CA GLU A 222 -18.17 19.21 -17.93
C GLU A 222 -18.55 20.56 -17.29
N ILE A 223 -17.93 20.91 -16.15
CA ILE A 223 -18.11 22.22 -15.49
C ILE A 223 -17.46 23.33 -16.32
N LEU A 224 -16.25 23.10 -16.84
CA LEU A 224 -15.54 24.07 -17.67
C LEU A 224 -16.35 24.40 -18.94
N GLU A 225 -17.00 23.40 -19.53
CA GLU A 225 -17.85 23.52 -20.72
C GLU A 225 -19.22 24.15 -20.47
N THR A 226 -19.71 24.10 -19.22
CA THR A 226 -21.01 24.68 -18.86
C THR A 226 -20.92 26.21 -18.80
N LEU A 227 -21.27 26.87 -19.91
CA LEU A 227 -21.25 28.33 -20.01
C LEU A 227 -22.34 29.06 -19.20
N PRO A 228 -23.59 28.57 -19.11
CA PRO A 228 -24.61 29.21 -18.29
C PRO A 228 -24.25 29.15 -16.80
N LEU A 229 -24.12 30.32 -16.18
CA LEU A 229 -23.58 30.45 -14.83
C LEU A 229 -24.40 29.68 -13.78
N GLN A 230 -25.74 29.79 -13.84
CA GLN A 230 -26.63 29.10 -12.89
C GLN A 230 -26.51 27.57 -12.98
N SER A 231 -26.57 27.02 -14.20
CA SER A 231 -26.39 25.58 -14.42
C SER A 231 -25.01 25.12 -13.93
N ARG A 232 -23.97 25.94 -14.13
CA ARG A 232 -22.62 25.62 -13.65
C ARG A 232 -22.58 25.58 -12.12
N MET A 233 -23.15 26.57 -11.43
CA MET A 233 -23.19 26.60 -9.96
C MET A 233 -23.95 25.41 -9.36
N GLN A 234 -25.04 24.95 -10.00
CA GLN A 234 -25.76 23.74 -9.56
C GLN A 234 -24.88 22.48 -9.64
N LYS A 235 -24.14 22.31 -10.73
CA LYS A 235 -23.19 21.19 -10.89
C LYS A 235 -22.07 21.27 -9.86
N VAL A 236 -21.52 22.46 -9.63
CA VAL A 236 -20.48 22.70 -8.61
C VAL A 236 -20.98 22.35 -7.22
N LEU A 237 -22.18 22.79 -6.83
CA LEU A 237 -22.78 22.43 -5.54
C LEU A 237 -22.91 20.92 -5.35
N THR A 238 -23.26 20.19 -6.42
CA THR A 238 -23.34 18.73 -6.39
C THR A 238 -21.98 18.09 -6.14
N LEU A 239 -20.90 18.61 -6.75
CA LEU A 239 -19.55 18.12 -6.50
C LEU A 239 -19.06 18.45 -5.09
N LEU A 240 -19.33 19.66 -4.58
CA LEU A 240 -18.97 20.06 -3.22
C LEU A 240 -19.68 19.19 -2.17
N GLY A 241 -20.95 18.81 -2.40
CA GLY A 241 -21.68 17.89 -1.53
C GLY A 241 -21.01 16.52 -1.43
N LYS A 242 -20.61 15.94 -2.57
CA LYS A 242 -19.86 14.66 -2.61
C LYS A 242 -18.51 14.77 -1.92
N GLU A 243 -17.79 15.87 -2.13
CA GLU A 243 -16.50 16.11 -1.47
C GLU A 243 -16.66 16.15 0.05
N ARG A 244 -17.75 16.74 0.54
CA ARG A 244 -18.05 16.82 1.96
C ARG A 244 -18.31 15.44 2.57
N GLU A 245 -19.11 14.61 1.92
CA GLU A 245 -19.36 13.22 2.37
C GLU A 245 -18.06 12.43 2.49
N VAL A 246 -17.16 12.57 1.52
CA VAL A 246 -15.84 11.90 1.54
C VAL A 246 -14.98 12.42 2.69
N ALA A 247 -14.94 13.73 2.92
CA ALA A 247 -14.18 14.33 4.02
C ALA A 247 -14.71 13.90 5.40
N GLU A 248 -16.03 13.87 5.59
CA GLU A 248 -16.66 13.40 6.83
C GLU A 248 -16.36 11.91 7.09
N LEU A 249 -16.39 11.05 6.07
CA LEU A 249 -16.04 9.63 6.20
C LEU A 249 -14.57 9.46 6.61
N ARG A 250 -13.64 10.22 5.99
CA ARG A 250 -12.21 10.21 6.35
C ARG A 250 -12.00 10.63 7.80
N GLY A 251 -12.72 11.66 8.26
CA GLY A 251 -12.73 12.09 9.66
C GLY A 251 -13.13 10.96 10.60
N LYS A 252 -14.27 10.29 10.34
CA LYS A 252 -14.75 9.16 11.14
C LYS A 252 -13.77 7.98 11.18
N ILE A 253 -13.12 7.66 10.05
CA ILE A 253 -12.09 6.60 10.00
C ILE A 253 -10.90 6.99 10.87
N THR A 254 -10.45 8.24 10.78
CA THR A 254 -9.32 8.75 11.57
C THR A 254 -9.63 8.74 13.06
N GLU A 255 -10.84 9.14 13.43
CA GLU A 255 -11.34 9.09 14.81
C GLU A 255 -11.41 7.66 15.35
N GLN A 256 -11.95 6.70 14.58
CA GLN A 256 -11.98 5.28 14.97
C GLN A 256 -10.58 4.66 15.10
N VAL A 257 -9.63 5.03 14.24
CA VAL A 257 -8.24 4.59 14.35
C VAL A 257 -7.58 5.21 15.58
N ASN A 258 -7.80 6.50 15.82
CA ASN A 258 -7.26 7.20 16.99
C ASN A 258 -7.87 6.73 18.31
N GLU A 259 -9.16 6.38 18.36
CA GLU A 259 -9.78 5.74 19.52
C GLU A 259 -9.10 4.40 19.82
N LYS A 260 -8.89 3.55 18.82
CA LYS A 260 -8.18 2.27 19.00
C LYS A 260 -6.73 2.46 19.45
N VAL A 261 -6.03 3.45 18.91
CA VAL A 261 -4.66 3.79 19.32
C VAL A 261 -4.63 4.37 20.72
N SER A 262 -5.62 5.21 21.08
CA SER A 262 -5.75 5.80 22.42
C SER A 262 -6.10 4.74 23.46
N ASP A 263 -6.96 3.78 23.13
CA ASP A 263 -7.26 2.64 24.00
C ASP A 263 -6.02 1.76 24.23
N GLN A 264 -5.22 1.50 23.18
CA GLN A 264 -3.93 0.81 23.32
C GLN A 264 -2.91 1.61 24.13
N GLN A 265 -2.84 2.94 23.94
CA GLN A 265 -1.97 3.82 24.74
C GLN A 265 -2.42 3.88 26.20
N ARG A 266 -3.74 3.89 26.45
CA ARG A 266 -4.33 3.86 27.79
C ARG A 266 -4.08 2.52 28.46
N GLU A 267 -4.25 1.41 27.74
CA GLU A 267 -3.92 0.08 28.25
C GLU A 267 -2.41 -0.05 28.54
N PHE A 268 -1.56 0.47 27.67
CA PHE A 268 -0.11 0.55 27.89
C PHE A 268 0.22 1.38 29.13
N PHE A 269 -0.37 2.57 29.29
CA PHE A 269 -0.19 3.42 30.48
C PHE A 269 -0.72 2.76 31.75
N LEU A 270 -1.86 2.09 31.70
CA LEU A 270 -2.42 1.35 32.83
C LEU A 270 -1.54 0.16 33.20
N ARG A 271 -0.96 -0.55 32.23
CA ARG A 271 0.03 -1.62 32.49
C ARG A 271 1.31 -1.06 33.08
N GLU A 272 1.79 0.07 32.60
CA GLU A 272 3.01 0.70 33.11
C GLU A 272 2.79 1.29 34.51
N GLN A 273 1.64 1.90 34.77
CA GLN A 273 1.22 2.30 36.11
C GLN A 273 1.03 1.10 37.02
N MET A 274 0.45 -0.02 36.54
CA MET A 274 0.36 -1.26 37.30
C MET A 274 1.75 -1.82 37.63
N LYS A 275 2.71 -1.77 36.72
CA LYS A 275 4.11 -2.15 36.99
C LYS A 275 4.76 -1.23 38.03
N VAL A 276 4.57 0.09 37.92
CA VAL A 276 5.08 1.07 38.89
C VAL A 276 4.45 0.84 40.26
N ILE A 277 3.13 0.62 40.33
CA ILE A 277 2.40 0.30 41.55
C ILE A 277 2.87 -1.06 42.13
N GLN A 278 3.07 -2.09 41.29
CA GLN A 278 3.60 -3.39 41.72
C GLN A 278 5.04 -3.28 42.25
N LYS A 279 5.84 -2.36 41.70
CA LYS A 279 7.20 -2.04 42.14
C LYS A 279 7.23 -1.27 43.46
N GLU A 280 6.34 -0.29 43.64
CA GLU A 280 6.17 0.44 44.91
C GLU A 280 5.58 -0.45 46.03
N LEU A 281 4.70 -1.40 45.69
CA LEU A 281 4.11 -2.35 46.63
C LEU A 281 5.07 -3.50 47.01
N GLY A 282 6.28 -3.55 46.44
CA GLY A 282 7.25 -4.62 46.69
C GLY A 282 6.81 -6.00 46.17
N LEU A 283 5.85 -6.03 45.24
CA LEU A 283 5.28 -7.25 44.64
C LEU A 283 6.00 -7.67 43.36
N SER A 284 6.79 -6.79 42.73
CA SER A 284 7.60 -7.14 41.57
C SER A 284 8.94 -7.74 42.01
N LYS A 285 9.23 -8.96 41.54
CA LYS A 285 10.62 -9.40 41.37
C LYS A 285 11.27 -8.50 40.31
N ASP A 286 12.58 -8.31 40.38
CA ASP A 286 13.36 -7.54 39.40
C ASP A 286 13.04 -8.06 37.97
N ASP A 287 12.90 -7.19 36.96
CA ASP A 287 12.49 -7.58 35.59
C ASP A 287 13.34 -8.75 35.03
N ARG A 288 14.62 -8.77 35.40
CA ARG A 288 15.59 -9.83 35.09
C ARG A 288 15.16 -11.19 35.63
N THR A 289 14.76 -11.23 36.90
CA THR A 289 14.32 -12.44 37.58
C THR A 289 13.01 -12.94 36.97
N SER A 290 12.10 -12.03 36.61
CA SER A 290 10.84 -12.42 35.96
C SER A 290 11.03 -12.98 34.55
N ASP A 291 11.93 -12.40 33.73
CA ASP A 291 12.21 -12.91 32.38
C ASP A 291 12.90 -14.30 32.46
N ALA A 292 13.86 -14.48 33.38
CA ALA A 292 14.53 -15.76 33.60
C ALA A 292 13.56 -16.86 34.04
N GLU A 293 12.75 -16.62 35.08
CA GLU A 293 11.74 -17.58 35.57
C GLU A 293 10.73 -17.96 34.47
N ARG A 294 10.34 -17.01 33.61
CA ARG A 294 9.43 -17.28 32.48
C ARG A 294 10.07 -18.21 31.45
N PHE A 295 11.35 -18.02 31.15
CA PHE A 295 12.06 -18.86 30.19
C PHE A 295 12.30 -20.26 30.76
N GLU A 296 12.75 -20.37 32.02
CA GLU A 296 12.89 -21.65 32.72
C GLU A 296 11.57 -22.44 32.74
N ALA A 297 10.45 -21.79 33.07
CA ALA A 297 9.13 -22.44 33.09
C ALA A 297 8.70 -23.02 31.72
N ARG A 298 9.13 -22.42 30.60
CA ARG A 298 8.86 -22.99 29.27
C ARG A 298 9.68 -24.26 29.03
N LEU A 299 10.94 -24.26 29.47
CA LEU A 299 11.88 -25.36 29.27
C LEU A 299 11.54 -26.60 30.10
N GLU A 300 10.87 -26.45 31.25
CA GLU A 300 10.46 -27.57 32.11
C GLU A 300 9.64 -28.64 31.37
N SER A 301 8.85 -28.21 30.38
CA SER A 301 7.99 -29.10 29.59
C SER A 301 8.64 -29.71 28.35
N LEU A 302 9.88 -29.32 28.04
CA LEU A 302 10.56 -29.67 26.78
C LEU A 302 11.71 -30.65 27.00
N ILE A 303 12.00 -31.45 25.97
CA ILE A 303 13.13 -32.38 25.97
C ILE A 303 14.22 -31.76 25.09
N LEU A 304 15.13 -31.04 25.75
CA LEU A 304 16.24 -30.34 25.09
C LEU A 304 17.39 -31.31 24.79
N PRO A 305 17.93 -31.31 23.55
CA PRO A 305 19.25 -31.88 23.27
C PRO A 305 20.34 -31.21 24.12
N ASP A 306 21.39 -31.95 24.48
CA ASP A 306 22.45 -31.46 25.38
C ASP A 306 23.08 -30.14 24.90
N ALA A 307 23.38 -30.05 23.59
CA ALA A 307 23.95 -28.83 23.00
C ALA A 307 23.00 -27.63 23.05
N VAL A 308 21.69 -27.86 22.94
CA VAL A 308 20.67 -26.80 23.05
C VAL A 308 20.54 -26.36 24.50
N ARG A 309 20.55 -27.30 25.45
CA ARG A 309 20.50 -27.02 26.88
C ARG A 309 21.68 -26.16 27.32
N GLU A 310 22.91 -26.59 27.01
CA GLU A 310 24.13 -25.84 27.35
C GLU A 310 24.06 -24.40 26.83
N ARG A 311 23.64 -24.23 25.57
CA ARG A 311 23.54 -22.91 24.95
C ARG A 311 22.50 -22.00 25.61
N ILE A 312 21.35 -22.56 25.96
CA ILE A 312 20.26 -21.82 26.62
C ILE A 312 20.67 -21.45 28.05
N ASP A 313 21.31 -22.36 28.78
CA ASP A 313 21.79 -22.13 30.15
C ASP A 313 22.84 -21.00 30.19
N ASP A 314 23.79 -20.99 29.24
CA ASP A 314 24.77 -19.92 29.08
C ASP A 314 24.11 -18.55 28.83
N GLU A 315 23.11 -18.50 27.95
CA GLU A 315 22.41 -17.25 27.63
C GLU A 315 21.47 -16.81 28.77
N LEU A 316 20.90 -17.74 29.55
CA LEU A 316 20.16 -17.44 30.78
C LEU A 316 21.08 -16.86 31.86
N GLN A 317 22.25 -17.46 32.06
CA GLN A 317 23.26 -16.92 32.98
C GLN A 317 23.67 -15.51 32.55
N LYS A 318 23.91 -15.31 31.24
CA LYS A 318 24.22 -14.00 30.69
C LYS A 318 23.09 -12.99 30.95
N LEU A 319 21.84 -13.36 30.70
CA LEU A 319 20.66 -12.52 30.95
C LEU A 319 20.57 -12.07 32.42
N SER A 320 20.94 -12.95 33.37
CA SER A 320 20.88 -12.65 34.81
C SER A 320 21.88 -11.59 35.26
N VAL A 321 23.01 -11.47 34.55
CA VAL A 321 24.09 -10.52 34.86
C VAL A 321 23.92 -9.20 34.13
N LEU A 322 23.34 -9.21 32.93
CA LEU A 322 23.17 -8.02 32.10
C LEU A 322 22.24 -6.96 32.73
N GLU A 323 22.57 -5.69 32.55
CA GLU A 323 21.71 -4.58 32.95
C GLU A 323 20.53 -4.43 31.95
N PRO A 324 19.28 -4.24 32.42
CA PRO A 324 18.10 -4.16 31.54
C PRO A 324 18.16 -3.04 30.48
N GLY A 325 18.92 -1.98 30.72
CA GLY A 325 19.11 -0.88 29.78
C GLY A 325 20.15 -1.15 28.68
N SER A 326 20.88 -2.26 28.76
CA SER A 326 21.90 -2.60 27.77
C SER A 326 21.27 -3.11 26.47
N PRO A 327 21.74 -2.68 25.27
CA PRO A 327 21.34 -3.29 24.01
C PRO A 327 21.52 -4.81 23.97
N GLU A 328 22.52 -5.33 24.67
CA GLU A 328 22.77 -6.77 24.77
C GLU A 328 21.69 -7.51 25.56
N TYR A 329 21.04 -6.86 26.54
CA TYR A 329 19.92 -7.44 27.28
C TYR A 329 18.75 -7.70 26.33
N GLY A 330 18.40 -6.72 25.49
CA GLY A 330 17.35 -6.86 24.49
C GLY A 330 17.62 -7.98 23.48
N VAL A 331 18.85 -8.08 22.98
CA VAL A 331 19.25 -9.15 22.04
C VAL A 331 19.19 -10.53 22.71
N THR A 332 19.76 -10.68 23.90
CA THR A 332 19.80 -11.95 24.65
C THR A 332 18.39 -12.40 25.04
N ARG A 333 17.55 -11.47 25.50
CA ARG A 333 16.14 -11.74 25.83
C ARG A 333 15.35 -12.19 24.61
N ASN A 334 15.51 -11.53 23.46
CA ASN A 334 14.82 -11.92 22.23
C ASN A 334 15.30 -13.30 21.73
N TYR A 335 16.60 -13.57 21.85
CA TYR A 335 17.15 -14.89 21.55
C TYR A 335 16.51 -15.98 22.40
N LEU A 336 16.51 -15.81 23.72
CA LEU A 336 15.89 -16.75 24.66
C LEU A 336 14.38 -16.90 24.41
N ASP A 337 13.69 -15.81 24.05
CA ASP A 337 12.27 -15.88 23.70
C ASP A 337 12.02 -16.78 22.48
N TRP A 338 12.84 -16.70 21.44
CA TRP A 338 12.76 -17.60 20.29
C TRP A 338 13.17 -19.02 20.63
N ALA A 339 14.34 -19.21 21.25
CA ALA A 339 14.89 -20.53 21.56
C ALA A 339 13.98 -21.35 22.48
N THR A 340 13.31 -20.71 23.45
CA THR A 340 12.38 -21.37 24.40
C THR A 340 11.00 -21.66 23.83
N GLN A 341 10.66 -21.12 22.65
CA GLN A 341 9.38 -21.38 21.96
C GLN A 341 9.48 -22.43 20.86
N VAL A 342 10.69 -22.84 20.49
CA VAL A 342 10.88 -23.99 19.62
C VAL A 342 10.47 -25.26 20.40
N PRO A 343 9.62 -26.14 19.83
CA PRO A 343 9.04 -27.29 20.52
C PRO A 343 10.02 -28.47 20.62
N TRP A 344 11.15 -28.27 21.29
CA TRP A 344 12.21 -29.27 21.41
C TRP A 344 11.69 -30.59 22.01
N GLY A 345 11.80 -31.66 21.22
CA GLY A 345 11.38 -33.00 21.61
C GLY A 345 9.87 -33.20 21.83
N LEU A 346 9.05 -32.17 21.58
CA LEU A 346 7.60 -32.25 21.68
C LEU A 346 7.00 -32.61 20.32
N SER A 347 6.28 -33.71 20.22
CA SER A 347 5.66 -34.18 18.97
C SER A 347 4.20 -34.54 19.21
N SER A 348 3.37 -34.33 18.19
CA SER A 348 2.01 -34.86 18.12
C SER A 348 2.03 -36.39 17.96
N GLU A 349 0.99 -37.06 18.41
CA GLU A 349 0.82 -38.50 18.22
C GLU A 349 0.27 -38.78 16.82
N ASP A 350 1.01 -39.56 16.02
CA ASP A 350 0.63 -39.86 14.64
C ASP A 350 -0.54 -40.86 14.60
N ASN A 351 -1.58 -40.54 13.83
CA ASN A 351 -2.62 -41.49 13.47
C ASN A 351 -2.23 -42.27 12.21
N LEU A 352 -1.79 -43.52 12.39
CA LEU A 352 -1.34 -44.41 11.32
C LEU A 352 -2.44 -45.36 10.80
N ASP A 353 -3.71 -45.12 11.15
CA ASP A 353 -4.85 -45.91 10.65
C ASP A 353 -5.20 -45.50 9.21
N LEU A 354 -4.85 -46.37 8.26
CA LEU A 354 -5.14 -46.17 6.84
C LEU A 354 -6.65 -46.10 6.53
N LYS A 355 -7.51 -46.76 7.31
CA LYS A 355 -8.97 -46.67 7.11
C LYS A 355 -9.49 -45.30 7.50
N HIS A 356 -8.96 -44.76 8.60
CA HIS A 356 -9.25 -43.40 9.00
C HIS A 356 -8.76 -42.41 7.94
N ALA A 357 -7.51 -42.55 7.47
CA ALA A 357 -6.96 -41.68 6.44
C ALA A 357 -7.80 -41.70 5.15
N ALA A 358 -8.21 -42.88 4.68
CA ALA A 358 -9.09 -43.01 3.51
C ALA A 358 -10.42 -42.27 3.72
N THR A 359 -11.02 -42.43 4.90
CA THR A 359 -12.27 -41.77 5.26
C THR A 359 -12.12 -40.24 5.26
N VAL A 360 -11.04 -39.70 5.80
CA VAL A 360 -10.78 -38.25 5.84
C VAL A 360 -10.56 -37.71 4.42
N LEU A 361 -9.76 -38.40 3.60
CA LEU A 361 -9.50 -38.00 2.21
C LEU A 361 -10.79 -38.00 1.37
N ASP A 362 -11.67 -39.00 1.57
CA ASP A 362 -12.96 -39.06 0.86
C ASP A 362 -13.96 -38.01 1.34
N GLN A 363 -13.92 -37.63 2.62
CA GLN A 363 -14.77 -36.58 3.17
C GLN A 363 -14.37 -35.18 2.69
N ASP A 364 -13.07 -34.94 2.52
CA ASP A 364 -12.54 -33.62 2.18
C ASP A 364 -12.48 -33.37 0.66
N HIS A 365 -12.52 -34.41 -0.17
CA HIS A 365 -12.36 -34.32 -1.61
C HIS A 365 -13.28 -35.28 -2.39
N ASP A 366 -14.09 -34.74 -3.29
CA ASP A 366 -14.78 -35.53 -4.32
C ASP A 366 -13.84 -35.93 -5.47
N GLY A 367 -13.94 -37.18 -5.92
CA GLY A 367 -13.11 -37.74 -7.00
C GLY A 367 -11.65 -37.90 -6.59
N LEU A 368 -10.72 -37.70 -7.54
CA LEU A 368 -9.27 -37.86 -7.35
C LEU A 368 -8.85 -39.25 -6.83
N ASP A 369 -9.58 -40.30 -7.21
CA ASP A 369 -9.38 -41.66 -6.69
C ASP A 369 -7.91 -42.11 -6.83
N ASP A 370 -7.32 -41.94 -8.02
CA ASP A 370 -5.91 -42.26 -8.27
C ASP A 370 -4.95 -41.50 -7.33
N VAL A 371 -5.24 -40.23 -7.01
CA VAL A 371 -4.39 -39.40 -6.14
C VAL A 371 -4.55 -39.81 -4.69
N LYS A 372 -5.77 -40.10 -4.25
CA LYS A 372 -6.06 -40.59 -2.90
C LYS A 372 -5.41 -41.94 -2.66
N ASP A 373 -5.51 -42.87 -3.61
CA ASP A 373 -4.86 -44.17 -3.55
C ASP A 373 -3.34 -44.04 -3.40
N ARG A 374 -2.71 -43.15 -4.17
CA ARG A 374 -1.28 -42.85 -4.03
C ARG A 374 -0.90 -42.26 -2.68
N ILE A 375 -1.72 -41.35 -2.14
CA ILE A 375 -1.49 -40.82 -0.79
C ILE A 375 -1.61 -41.94 0.25
N LEU A 376 -2.59 -42.84 0.10
CA LEU A 376 -2.74 -43.98 0.99
C LEU A 376 -1.57 -44.96 0.87
N GLU A 377 -1.04 -45.21 -0.33
CA GLU A 377 0.19 -45.98 -0.55
C GLU A 377 1.38 -45.36 0.21
N PHE A 378 1.56 -44.04 0.07
CA PHE A 378 2.60 -43.29 0.78
C PHE A 378 2.45 -43.42 2.30
N LEU A 379 1.24 -43.22 2.82
CA LEU A 379 0.95 -43.36 4.25
C LEU A 379 1.12 -44.81 4.73
N ALA A 380 0.84 -45.81 3.89
CA ALA A 380 1.01 -47.22 4.21
C ALA A 380 2.49 -47.58 4.42
N VAL A 381 3.40 -47.00 3.62
CA VAL A 381 4.85 -47.17 3.80
C VAL A 381 5.30 -46.60 5.14
N GLY A 382 4.79 -45.42 5.51
CA GLY A 382 5.08 -44.81 6.82
C GLY A 382 4.52 -45.62 7.99
N SER A 383 3.26 -46.08 7.87
CA SER A 383 2.61 -46.96 8.85
C SER A 383 3.39 -48.26 9.05
N PHE A 384 3.94 -48.84 7.98
CA PHE A 384 4.78 -50.04 8.06
C PHE A 384 6.12 -49.80 8.77
N LYS A 385 6.74 -48.63 8.57
CA LYS A 385 7.98 -48.24 9.25
C LYS A 385 7.74 -47.81 10.71
N GLY A 386 6.51 -47.45 11.05
CA GLY A 386 6.13 -46.90 12.35
C GLY A 386 6.40 -45.39 12.48
N GLU A 387 6.89 -44.75 11.43
CA GLU A 387 7.14 -43.31 11.38
C GLU A 387 6.97 -42.79 9.95
N ILE A 388 6.51 -41.55 9.84
CA ILE A 388 6.44 -40.82 8.56
C ILE A 388 7.58 -39.81 8.57
N ALA A 389 8.75 -40.25 8.11
CA ALA A 389 9.98 -39.45 8.06
C ALA A 389 10.68 -39.57 6.68
N GLY A 390 11.37 -38.51 6.29
CA GLY A 390 12.31 -38.50 5.16
C GLY A 390 11.72 -38.62 3.74
N SER A 391 10.39 -38.59 3.59
CA SER A 391 9.73 -38.72 2.28
C SER A 391 8.94 -37.44 1.97
N ILE A 392 9.15 -36.87 0.78
CA ILE A 392 8.57 -35.57 0.38
C ILE A 392 7.54 -35.79 -0.71
N LEU A 393 6.33 -35.28 -0.51
CA LEU A 393 5.28 -35.33 -1.53
C LEU A 393 5.34 -34.06 -2.39
N LEU A 394 5.30 -34.19 -3.72
CA LEU A 394 5.17 -33.08 -4.65
C LEU A 394 3.84 -33.16 -5.41
N LEU A 395 2.92 -32.24 -5.11
CA LEU A 395 1.63 -32.14 -5.79
C LEU A 395 1.75 -31.18 -6.99
N VAL A 396 1.58 -31.70 -8.20
CA VAL A 396 1.71 -30.95 -9.46
C VAL A 396 0.39 -30.89 -10.19
N GLY A 397 -0.04 -29.71 -10.61
CA GLY A 397 -1.22 -29.58 -11.46
C GLY A 397 -1.61 -28.12 -11.69
N PRO A 398 -2.64 -27.85 -12.52
CA PRO A 398 -3.08 -26.48 -12.77
C PRO A 398 -3.57 -25.78 -11.50
N PRO A 399 -3.70 -24.44 -11.50
CA PRO A 399 -4.27 -23.73 -10.37
C PRO A 399 -5.73 -24.15 -10.13
N GLY A 400 -6.14 -24.22 -8.86
CA GLY A 400 -7.52 -24.54 -8.49
C GLY A 400 -7.88 -26.03 -8.43
N VAL A 401 -6.93 -26.96 -8.63
CA VAL A 401 -7.18 -28.41 -8.54
C VAL A 401 -7.21 -28.97 -7.12
N GLY A 402 -7.07 -28.14 -6.08
CA GLY A 402 -7.18 -28.59 -4.69
C GLY A 402 -5.88 -29.03 -4.02
N LYS A 403 -4.70 -28.76 -4.60
CA LYS A 403 -3.37 -29.10 -4.04
C LYS A 403 -3.23 -28.74 -2.56
N THR A 404 -3.56 -27.50 -2.20
CA THR A 404 -3.51 -27.01 -0.81
C THR A 404 -4.51 -27.69 0.11
N SER A 405 -5.69 -28.05 -0.41
CA SER A 405 -6.70 -28.75 0.37
C SER A 405 -6.24 -30.16 0.70
N ILE A 406 -5.60 -30.84 -0.27
CA ILE A 406 -5.06 -32.20 -0.08
C ILE A 406 -3.96 -32.21 0.99
N GLY A 407 -3.00 -31.29 0.94
CA GLY A 407 -1.95 -31.22 1.97
C GLY A 407 -2.52 -31.04 3.39
N ARG A 408 -3.61 -30.26 3.52
CA ARG A 408 -4.32 -30.10 4.80
C ARG A 408 -5.03 -31.40 5.23
N SER A 409 -5.68 -32.11 4.31
CA SER A 409 -6.35 -33.37 4.62
C SER A 409 -5.36 -34.47 5.01
N VAL A 410 -4.16 -34.49 4.41
CA VAL A 410 -3.07 -35.37 4.86
C VAL A 410 -2.68 -35.07 6.31
N ALA A 411 -2.52 -33.79 6.67
CA ALA A 411 -2.22 -33.41 8.05
C ALA A 411 -3.34 -33.81 9.03
N ASN A 412 -4.60 -33.55 8.67
CA ASN A 412 -5.77 -33.95 9.45
C ASN A 412 -5.86 -35.48 9.63
N ALA A 413 -5.64 -36.24 8.55
CA ALA A 413 -5.64 -37.71 8.58
C ALA A 413 -4.57 -38.27 9.52
N LEU A 414 -3.41 -37.60 9.59
CA LEU A 414 -2.30 -37.97 10.47
C LEU A 414 -2.44 -37.45 11.91
N GLY A 415 -3.38 -36.55 12.18
CA GLY A 415 -3.46 -35.86 13.47
C GLY A 415 -2.29 -34.89 13.72
N ARG A 416 -1.62 -34.45 12.66
CA ARG A 416 -0.47 -33.53 12.74
C ARG A 416 -0.90 -32.09 12.48
N GLU A 417 -0.22 -31.15 13.13
CA GLU A 417 -0.42 -29.72 12.87
C GLU A 417 0.00 -29.36 11.45
N PHE A 418 -0.73 -28.43 10.83
CA PHE A 418 -0.51 -28.01 9.45
C PHE A 418 0.00 -26.57 9.37
N TYR A 419 1.16 -26.39 8.74
CA TYR A 419 1.71 -25.08 8.41
C TYR A 419 1.87 -24.91 6.91
N ARG A 420 1.62 -23.71 6.38
CA ARG A 420 1.81 -23.40 4.96
C ARG A 420 2.47 -22.05 4.76
N PHE A 421 3.47 -22.01 3.91
CA PHE A 421 3.99 -20.76 3.36
C PHE A 421 4.35 -20.90 1.88
N SER A 422 4.36 -19.77 1.17
CA SER A 422 4.71 -19.73 -0.25
C SER A 422 6.20 -19.47 -0.44
N LEU A 423 6.79 -20.20 -1.38
CA LEU A 423 8.15 -19.99 -1.90
C LEU A 423 8.15 -19.05 -3.12
N GLY A 424 6.96 -18.69 -3.62
CA GLY A 424 6.80 -17.77 -4.73
C GLY A 424 7.37 -16.39 -4.43
N GLY A 425 8.37 -15.99 -5.21
CA GLY A 425 9.03 -14.69 -5.05
C GLY A 425 10.15 -14.67 -4.00
N MET A 426 10.45 -15.80 -3.36
CA MET A 426 11.61 -15.94 -2.48
C MET A 426 12.90 -15.82 -3.29
N ARG A 427 13.82 -14.97 -2.81
CA ARG A 427 15.08 -14.64 -3.50
C ARG A 427 16.32 -14.74 -2.62
N ASP A 428 16.14 -14.92 -1.31
CA ASP A 428 17.22 -14.88 -0.33
C ASP A 428 17.21 -16.15 0.54
N GLU A 429 18.39 -16.76 0.70
CA GLU A 429 18.62 -17.90 1.59
C GLU A 429 18.33 -17.55 3.05
N ALA A 430 18.46 -16.27 3.45
CA ALA A 430 18.16 -15.81 4.79
C ALA A 430 16.68 -15.97 5.17
N GLU A 431 15.76 -16.11 4.21
CA GLU A 431 14.36 -16.45 4.51
C GLU A 431 14.22 -17.89 5.01
N ILE A 432 15.07 -18.80 4.53
CA ILE A 432 15.08 -20.20 4.93
C ILE A 432 15.93 -20.41 6.19
N LYS A 433 17.17 -19.94 6.20
CA LYS A 433 18.14 -20.14 7.29
C LYS A 433 18.12 -19.08 8.38
N GLY A 434 17.38 -17.99 8.20
CA GLY A 434 17.40 -16.86 9.11
C GLY A 434 18.62 -15.97 8.96
N HIS A 435 18.60 -14.86 9.70
CA HIS A 435 19.66 -13.86 9.72
C HIS A 435 20.56 -14.05 10.93
N ARG A 436 21.85 -13.75 10.80
CA ARG A 436 22.74 -13.69 11.96
C ARG A 436 22.24 -12.63 12.95
N ARG A 437 22.24 -12.97 14.25
CA ARG A 437 21.79 -12.11 15.37
C ARG A 437 22.43 -10.73 15.42
N THR A 438 23.62 -10.59 14.82
CA THR A 438 24.38 -9.33 14.77
C THR A 438 23.74 -8.27 13.86
N TYR A 439 22.77 -8.63 13.02
CA TYR A 439 22.11 -7.69 12.13
C TYR A 439 20.90 -7.02 12.80
N VAL A 440 20.74 -5.73 12.55
CA VAL A 440 19.58 -4.97 13.02
C VAL A 440 18.32 -5.53 12.34
N GLY A 441 17.32 -5.92 13.13
CA GLY A 441 16.10 -6.53 12.62
C GLY A 441 16.25 -8.01 12.23
N ALA A 442 17.32 -8.70 12.68
CA ALA A 442 17.51 -10.12 12.43
C ALA A 442 16.32 -10.95 12.93
N MET A 443 15.89 -11.90 12.09
CA MET A 443 14.80 -12.84 12.38
C MET A 443 15.27 -14.28 12.08
N PRO A 444 14.75 -15.28 12.82
CA PRO A 444 14.93 -16.69 12.47
C PRO A 444 14.33 -17.04 11.12
N GLY A 445 14.77 -18.16 10.55
CA GLY A 445 14.26 -18.69 9.30
C GLY A 445 12.79 -19.11 9.37
N LYS A 446 12.15 -19.25 8.22
CA LYS A 446 10.73 -19.62 8.09
C LYS A 446 10.39 -20.95 8.77
N PHE A 447 11.30 -21.92 8.78
CA PHE A 447 11.07 -23.21 9.45
C PHE A 447 11.03 -23.08 10.98
N VAL A 448 11.92 -22.30 11.58
CA VAL A 448 11.87 -22.00 13.02
C VAL A 448 10.59 -21.23 13.37
N GLN A 449 10.18 -20.28 12.52
CA GLN A 449 8.90 -19.58 12.68
C GLN A 449 7.71 -20.53 12.62
N ALA A 450 7.71 -21.48 11.67
CA ALA A 450 6.68 -22.49 11.54
C ALA A 450 6.57 -23.36 12.79
N LEU A 451 7.69 -23.88 13.29
CA LEU A 451 7.74 -24.71 14.50
C LEU A 451 7.23 -23.96 15.74
N LYS A 452 7.59 -22.68 15.89
CA LYS A 452 7.05 -21.83 16.95
C LYS A 452 5.53 -21.67 16.87
N GLU A 453 4.98 -21.53 15.66
CA GLU A 453 3.55 -21.29 15.47
C GLU A 453 2.72 -22.56 15.75
N VAL A 454 3.16 -23.70 15.24
CA VAL A 454 2.47 -25.00 15.40
C VAL A 454 2.78 -25.70 16.73
N LYS A 455 3.87 -25.33 17.41
CA LYS A 455 4.26 -25.84 18.74
C LYS A 455 4.49 -27.35 18.83
N VAL A 456 4.79 -28.01 17.71
CA VAL A 456 5.21 -29.42 17.65
C VAL A 456 6.39 -29.58 16.69
N ALA A 457 7.21 -30.61 16.88
CA ALA A 457 8.41 -30.90 16.09
C ALA A 457 8.15 -31.81 14.86
N ASN A 458 6.97 -32.42 14.76
CA ASN A 458 6.57 -33.27 13.63
C ASN A 458 5.39 -32.73 12.78
N PRO A 459 5.27 -31.40 12.53
CA PRO A 459 4.16 -30.87 11.75
C PRO A 459 4.21 -31.34 10.28
N VAL A 460 3.11 -31.15 9.57
CA VAL A 460 3.09 -31.12 8.11
C VAL A 460 3.39 -29.70 7.65
N ILE A 461 4.51 -29.50 6.96
CA ILE A 461 4.88 -28.20 6.38
C ILE A 461 4.66 -28.25 4.88
N MET A 462 3.74 -27.42 4.41
CA MET A 462 3.43 -27.26 3.00
C MET A 462 4.22 -26.10 2.38
N LEU A 463 5.01 -26.44 1.37
CA LEU A 463 5.82 -25.53 0.56
C LEU A 463 5.07 -25.19 -0.74
N ASP A 464 4.40 -24.04 -0.78
CA ASP A 464 3.58 -23.62 -1.91
C ASP A 464 4.44 -22.97 -3.02
N GLU A 465 4.09 -23.21 -4.28
CA GLU A 465 4.76 -22.61 -5.46
C GLU A 465 6.28 -22.82 -5.55
N ILE A 466 6.76 -24.05 -5.33
CA ILE A 466 8.21 -24.38 -5.43
C ILE A 466 8.77 -24.15 -6.83
N ASP A 467 7.91 -24.17 -7.85
CA ASP A 467 8.21 -23.88 -9.25
C ASP A 467 8.52 -22.40 -9.53
N LYS A 468 8.29 -21.51 -8.56
CA LYS A 468 8.51 -20.06 -8.65
C LYS A 468 9.70 -19.56 -7.82
N ILE A 469 10.55 -20.45 -7.32
CA ILE A 469 11.78 -20.05 -6.63
C ILE A 469 12.70 -19.38 -7.65
N GLY A 470 13.09 -18.14 -7.37
CA GLY A 470 13.98 -17.38 -8.24
C GLY A 470 15.44 -17.58 -7.83
N ALA A 471 16.31 -17.90 -8.78
CA ALA A 471 17.75 -17.77 -8.58
C ALA A 471 18.12 -16.28 -8.52
N SER A 472 18.83 -15.84 -7.47
CA SER A 472 19.31 -14.47 -7.33
C SER A 472 20.83 -14.43 -7.12
N PHE A 473 21.44 -13.27 -7.38
CA PHE A 473 22.88 -13.06 -7.16
C PHE A 473 23.29 -13.03 -5.68
N ARG A 474 22.33 -12.97 -4.73
CA ARG A 474 22.60 -12.82 -3.28
C ARG A 474 22.57 -14.14 -2.50
N GLY A 475 22.33 -15.26 -3.17
CA GLY A 475 22.22 -16.58 -2.56
C GLY A 475 21.25 -17.44 -3.35
N ASP A 476 21.39 -18.77 -3.23
CA ASP A 476 20.50 -19.72 -3.88
C ASP A 476 19.54 -20.33 -2.85
N PRO A 477 18.29 -19.85 -2.76
CA PRO A 477 17.30 -20.42 -1.85
C PRO A 477 17.03 -21.91 -2.14
N ALA A 478 17.26 -22.38 -3.38
CA ALA A 478 17.12 -23.81 -3.69
C ALA A 478 18.18 -24.65 -2.96
N SER A 479 19.41 -24.15 -2.85
CA SER A 479 20.48 -24.81 -2.07
C SER A 479 20.15 -24.90 -0.58
N ALA A 480 19.53 -23.85 -0.01
CA ALA A 480 19.08 -23.88 1.38
C ALA A 480 17.92 -24.86 1.61
N LEU A 481 17.01 -24.97 0.63
CA LEU A 481 15.94 -25.96 0.66
C LEU A 481 16.46 -27.38 0.51
N LEU A 482 17.54 -27.60 -0.25
CA LEU A 482 18.17 -28.93 -0.34
C LEU A 482 18.65 -29.40 1.03
N GLU A 483 19.26 -28.54 1.84
CA GLU A 483 19.68 -28.89 3.21
C GLU A 483 18.49 -29.29 4.10
N VAL A 484 17.35 -28.61 3.95
CA VAL A 484 16.13 -28.89 4.74
C VAL A 484 15.41 -30.15 4.27
N LEU A 485 15.41 -30.40 2.97
CA LEU A 485 14.66 -31.49 2.34
C LEU A 485 15.50 -32.77 2.24
N ASP A 486 16.82 -32.70 2.39
CA ASP A 486 17.68 -33.87 2.39
C ASP A 486 17.55 -34.65 3.72
N PRO A 487 17.07 -35.91 3.71
CA PRO A 487 16.97 -36.73 4.93
C PRO A 487 18.31 -36.97 5.63
N GLU A 488 19.44 -36.81 4.94
CA GLU A 488 20.77 -36.95 5.53
C GLU A 488 21.23 -35.69 6.29
N GLN A 489 20.63 -34.52 6.02
CA GLN A 489 21.07 -33.23 6.56
C GLN A 489 20.01 -32.57 7.45
N ASN A 490 18.73 -32.88 7.26
CA ASN A 490 17.63 -32.17 7.89
C ASN A 490 17.55 -32.35 9.42
N SER A 491 18.17 -33.38 9.99
CA SER A 491 18.30 -33.57 11.43
C SER A 491 19.28 -32.59 12.08
N GLU A 492 20.19 -32.03 11.30
CA GLU A 492 21.21 -31.06 11.71
C GLU A 492 21.04 -29.71 10.99
N PHE A 493 19.82 -29.30 10.65
CA PHE A 493 19.59 -28.02 9.99
C PHE A 493 20.03 -26.85 10.87
N LEU A 494 20.92 -25.99 10.38
CA LEU A 494 21.43 -24.83 11.14
C LEU A 494 20.63 -23.57 10.85
N ASP A 495 19.93 -23.05 11.86
CA ASP A 495 19.36 -21.71 11.79
C ASP A 495 20.41 -20.67 12.22
N HIS A 496 20.69 -19.69 11.36
CA HIS A 496 21.70 -18.65 11.58
C HIS A 496 21.34 -17.67 12.70
N TYR A 497 20.06 -17.52 13.02
CA TYR A 497 19.62 -16.66 14.13
C TYR A 497 19.79 -17.40 15.44
N LEU A 498 19.34 -18.65 15.53
CA LEU A 498 19.46 -19.44 16.75
C LEU A 498 20.89 -19.92 16.99
N ASP A 499 21.70 -20.04 15.94
CA ASP A 499 23.04 -20.64 15.98
C ASP A 499 22.99 -22.04 16.64
N LEU A 500 21.91 -22.76 16.34
CA LEU A 500 21.56 -24.08 16.89
C LEU A 500 21.10 -24.98 15.75
N ARG A 501 21.36 -26.28 15.91
CA ARG A 501 20.91 -27.34 15.02
C ARG A 501 19.47 -27.70 15.39
N VAL A 502 18.54 -27.53 14.45
CA VAL A 502 17.12 -27.84 14.60
C VAL A 502 16.84 -29.12 13.82
N ASP A 503 16.29 -30.12 14.51
CA ASP A 503 15.92 -31.39 13.89
C ASP A 503 14.59 -31.24 13.12
N LEU A 504 14.66 -31.31 11.79
CA LEU A 504 13.51 -31.30 10.89
C LEU A 504 13.19 -32.70 10.31
N SER A 505 13.86 -33.76 10.76
CA SER A 505 13.71 -35.11 10.20
C SER A 505 12.30 -35.70 10.36
N LYS A 506 11.58 -35.27 11.41
CA LYS A 506 10.20 -35.68 11.72
C LYS A 506 9.13 -34.86 11.00
N VAL A 507 9.52 -33.75 10.36
CA VAL A 507 8.61 -32.90 9.60
C VAL A 507 8.22 -33.61 8.31
N LEU A 508 6.92 -33.67 8.02
CA LEU A 508 6.44 -34.13 6.71
C LEU A 508 6.35 -32.93 5.77
N PHE A 509 7.15 -32.92 4.71
CA PHE A 509 7.13 -31.87 3.71
C PHE A 509 6.18 -32.22 2.55
N ILE A 510 5.30 -31.27 2.21
CA ILE A 510 4.43 -31.35 1.04
C ILE A 510 4.71 -30.14 0.14
N CYS A 511 5.32 -30.36 -1.00
CA CYS A 511 5.59 -29.32 -1.99
C CYS A 511 4.45 -29.23 -3.00
N THR A 512 4.23 -28.04 -3.56
CA THR A 512 3.32 -27.88 -4.70
C THR A 512 3.92 -27.06 -5.82
N ALA A 513 3.53 -27.42 -7.04
CA ALA A 513 3.96 -26.76 -8.26
C ALA A 513 2.82 -26.72 -9.28
N ASN A 514 2.91 -25.78 -10.23
CA ASN A 514 2.04 -25.80 -11.41
C ASN A 514 2.68 -26.57 -12.56
N GLN A 515 4.01 -26.52 -12.66
CA GLN A 515 4.81 -27.21 -13.68
C GLN A 515 6.11 -27.76 -13.09
N LEU A 516 6.64 -28.82 -13.69
CA LEU A 516 7.87 -29.48 -13.23
C LEU A 516 9.14 -28.81 -13.77
N ASP A 517 9.08 -28.24 -14.98
CA ASP A 517 10.25 -27.85 -15.75
C ASP A 517 11.09 -26.73 -15.11
N THR A 518 10.49 -25.97 -14.18
CA THR A 518 11.17 -24.89 -13.46
C THR A 518 11.68 -25.29 -12.08
N ILE A 519 11.42 -26.52 -11.64
CA ILE A 519 11.92 -27.04 -10.37
C ILE A 519 13.38 -27.50 -10.57
N PRO A 520 14.32 -27.11 -9.69
CA PRO A 520 15.69 -27.62 -9.74
C PRO A 520 15.73 -29.15 -9.68
N GLY A 521 16.41 -29.79 -10.64
CA GLY A 521 16.54 -31.25 -10.73
C GLY A 521 16.93 -31.94 -9.40
N PRO A 522 17.93 -31.43 -8.64
CA PRO A 522 18.31 -32.02 -7.35
C PRO A 522 17.19 -32.05 -6.30
N LEU A 523 16.24 -31.12 -6.36
CA LEU A 523 15.06 -31.12 -5.49
C LEU A 523 14.03 -32.13 -5.99
N LEU A 524 13.78 -32.14 -7.30
CA LEU A 524 12.79 -33.03 -7.92
C LEU A 524 13.12 -34.51 -7.72
N ASP A 525 14.39 -34.89 -7.82
CA ASP A 525 14.86 -36.27 -7.65
C ASP A 525 14.60 -36.84 -6.25
N ARG A 526 14.35 -35.97 -5.25
CA ARG A 526 14.07 -36.34 -3.86
C ARG A 526 12.57 -36.33 -3.52
N MET A 527 11.71 -36.03 -4.49
CA MET A 527 10.27 -35.86 -4.28
C MET A 527 9.46 -36.95 -4.98
N GLU A 528 8.46 -37.48 -4.27
CA GLU A 528 7.44 -38.33 -4.87
C GLU A 528 6.39 -37.46 -5.56
N THR A 529 6.38 -37.53 -6.89
CA THR A 529 5.53 -36.65 -7.71
C THR A 529 4.13 -37.22 -7.91
N LEU A 530 3.12 -36.50 -7.43
CA LEU A 530 1.70 -36.77 -7.66
C LEU A 530 1.12 -35.72 -8.61
N ARG A 531 0.56 -36.18 -9.74
CA ARG A 531 -0.03 -35.30 -10.76
C ARG A 531 -1.54 -35.22 -10.57
N LEU A 532 -2.04 -34.00 -10.39
CA LEU A 532 -3.45 -33.68 -10.28
C LEU A 532 -3.93 -33.11 -11.61
N SER A 533 -4.82 -33.84 -12.26
CA SER A 533 -5.53 -33.39 -13.45
C SER A 533 -6.59 -32.34 -13.09
N GLY A 534 -7.06 -31.61 -14.09
CA GLY A 534 -8.25 -30.79 -13.94
C GLY A 534 -9.51 -31.64 -13.86
N TYR A 535 -10.57 -31.07 -13.28
CA TYR A 535 -11.86 -31.75 -13.10
C TYR A 535 -12.75 -31.70 -14.34
N VAL A 536 -13.50 -32.77 -14.59
CA VAL A 536 -14.62 -32.77 -15.55
C VAL A 536 -15.84 -32.03 -14.99
N ALA A 537 -16.83 -31.73 -15.83
CA ALA A 537 -17.99 -30.92 -15.42
C ALA A 537 -18.80 -31.56 -14.28
N GLU A 538 -18.98 -32.89 -14.30
CA GLU A 538 -19.69 -33.64 -13.27
C GLU A 538 -18.96 -33.58 -11.92
N GLU A 539 -17.63 -33.75 -11.92
CA GLU A 539 -16.79 -33.60 -10.72
C GLU A 539 -16.84 -32.17 -10.18
N LYS A 540 -16.76 -31.15 -11.05
CA LYS A 540 -16.89 -29.74 -10.62
C LYS A 540 -18.23 -29.48 -9.94
N LEU A 541 -19.31 -30.08 -10.43
CA LEU A 541 -20.64 -29.95 -9.83
C LEU A 541 -20.69 -30.62 -8.45
N ALA A 542 -20.12 -31.82 -8.31
CA ALA A 542 -19.99 -32.51 -7.03
C ALA A 542 -19.19 -31.68 -6.02
N ILE A 543 -18.00 -31.22 -6.41
CA ILE A 543 -17.11 -30.39 -5.57
C ILE A 543 -17.81 -29.09 -5.15
N ALA A 544 -18.49 -28.44 -6.10
CA ALA A 544 -19.24 -27.23 -5.82
C ALA A 544 -20.32 -27.47 -4.78
N ARG A 545 -21.06 -28.57 -4.89
CA ARG A 545 -22.17 -28.92 -4.01
C ARG A 545 -21.70 -29.35 -2.62
N ASN A 546 -20.72 -30.24 -2.54
CA ASN A 546 -20.34 -30.90 -1.28
C ASN A 546 -19.34 -30.07 -0.47
N HIS A 547 -18.48 -29.27 -1.13
CA HIS A 547 -17.41 -28.56 -0.44
C HIS A 547 -17.47 -27.04 -0.58
N LEU A 548 -17.59 -26.51 -1.80
CA LEU A 548 -17.50 -25.05 -2.01
C LEU A 548 -18.75 -24.33 -1.49
N TRP A 549 -19.93 -24.86 -1.76
CA TRP A 549 -21.19 -24.24 -1.39
C TRP A 549 -21.40 -24.13 0.12
N PRO A 550 -21.21 -25.20 0.92
CA PRO A 550 -21.32 -25.10 2.38
C PRO A 550 -20.32 -24.09 2.96
N LYS A 551 -19.08 -24.09 2.47
CA LYS A 551 -18.03 -23.13 2.90
C LYS A 551 -18.41 -21.67 2.60
N GLN A 552 -19.03 -21.41 1.45
CA GLN A 552 -19.50 -20.05 1.11
C GLN A 552 -20.72 -19.64 1.96
N LEU A 553 -21.67 -20.55 2.18
CA LEU A 553 -22.83 -20.28 3.03
C LEU A 553 -22.40 -19.90 4.46
N GLU A 554 -21.50 -20.69 5.05
CA GLU A 554 -20.95 -20.43 6.38
C GLU A 554 -20.23 -19.08 6.44
N ARG A 555 -19.35 -18.80 5.46
CA ARG A 555 -18.61 -17.54 5.37
C ARG A 555 -19.53 -16.30 5.29
N HIS A 556 -20.72 -16.46 4.72
CA HIS A 556 -21.70 -15.40 4.58
C HIS A 556 -22.83 -15.46 5.63
N GLY A 557 -22.75 -16.37 6.60
CA GLY A 557 -23.76 -16.52 7.65
C GLY A 557 -25.15 -16.94 7.14
N LEU A 558 -25.20 -17.61 5.99
CA LEU A 558 -26.44 -18.09 5.37
C LEU A 558 -26.69 -19.56 5.72
N SER A 559 -27.97 -19.91 5.87
CA SER A 559 -28.41 -21.29 6.02
C SER A 559 -28.67 -21.94 4.66
N ALA A 560 -28.56 -23.27 4.59
CA ALA A 560 -28.80 -24.04 3.36
C ALA A 560 -30.23 -23.91 2.80
N ASP A 561 -31.17 -23.42 3.60
CA ASP A 561 -32.56 -23.18 3.17
C ASP A 561 -32.76 -21.82 2.51
N GLN A 562 -31.91 -20.83 2.81
CA GLN A 562 -32.01 -19.48 2.25
C GLN A 562 -31.50 -19.40 0.80
N LEU A 563 -30.53 -20.24 0.45
CA LEU A 563 -29.91 -20.22 -0.87
C LEU A 563 -29.52 -21.65 -1.28
N LYS A 564 -30.00 -22.08 -2.45
CA LYS A 564 -29.77 -23.43 -3.00
C LYS A 564 -29.15 -23.33 -4.38
N ILE A 565 -28.15 -24.17 -4.66
CA ILE A 565 -27.68 -24.42 -6.03
C ILE A 565 -28.75 -25.26 -6.74
N MET A 566 -29.40 -24.69 -7.76
CA MET A 566 -30.30 -25.45 -8.63
C MET A 566 -29.49 -26.07 -9.77
N ILE A 567 -29.64 -27.37 -9.98
CA ILE A 567 -28.97 -28.10 -11.05
C ILE A 567 -29.85 -28.01 -12.31
N PRO A 568 -29.32 -27.57 -13.47
CA PRO A 568 -30.03 -27.70 -14.73
C PRO A 568 -30.27 -29.18 -15.03
N HIS A 569 -31.51 -29.55 -15.33
CA HIS A 569 -31.90 -30.91 -15.75
C HIS A 569 -31.28 -31.31 -17.09
#